data_AF-A0A2M7XYV3-F1
#
_entry.id   AF-A0A2M7XYV3-F1
#
_cell.length_a   1.000
_cell.length_b   1.000
_cell.length_c   1.000
_cell.angle_alpha   90.00
_cell.angle_beta   90.00
_cell.angle_gamma   90.00
#
_symmetry.space_group_name_H-M   'P 1'
#
loop_
_entity.id
_entity.type
_entity.pdbx_description
1 polymer ?
#
loop_
_entity_poly.entity_id
_entity_poly.type
_entity_poly.pdbx_seq_one_letter_code
_entity_poly.pdbx_strand_id
1 'polypeptide(L)' 'MELVKNGLVKVVLYEKRAKIKYQDELLSAEKEAREKRLEVWKKLN' A
#
# COMPACT_ATOMS: atom_id res chain seq x y z
N MET A 1 3.71 -9.26 -1.52
CA MET A 1 4.15 -7.84 -1.55
C MET A 1 4.01 -7.19 -2.92
N GLU A 2 4.18 -7.93 -4.01
CA GLU A 2 4.19 -7.38 -5.37
C GLU A 2 2.93 -6.58 -5.75
N LEU A 3 1.75 -7.02 -5.30
CA LEU A 3 0.49 -6.32 -5.55
C LEU A 3 0.44 -4.90 -4.95
N VAL A 4 1.01 -4.72 -3.76
CA VAL A 4 1.05 -3.41 -3.09
C VAL A 4 2.02 -2.48 -3.82
N LYS A 5 3.21 -3.00 -4.19
CA LYS A 5 4.22 -2.25 -4.95
C LYS A 5 3.70 -1.79 -6.33
N ASN A 6 2.90 -2.63 -6.98
CA ASN A 6 2.28 -2.29 -8.26
C ASN A 6 1.05 -1.38 -8.12
N GLY A 7 0.68 -1.00 -6.89
CA GLY A 7 -0.46 -0.11 -6.63
C GLY A 7 -1.82 -0.74 -6.91
N LEU A 8 -1.90 -2.07 -6.96
CA LEU A 8 -3.15 -2.79 -7.28
C LEU A 8 -4.08 -2.90 -6.06
N VAL A 9 -3.54 -2.74 -4.84
CA VAL A 9 -4.27 -2.88 -3.58
C VAL A 9 -3.85 -1.80 -2.59
N LYS A 10 -4.73 -1.49 -1.62
CA LYS A 10 -4.47 -0.55 -0.51
C LYS A 10 -4.15 -1.29 0.78
N VAL A 11 -3.24 -0.74 1.58
CA VAL A 11 -2.88 -1.29 2.90
C VAL A 11 -3.76 -0.62 3.95
N VAL A 12 -4.58 -1.41 4.64
CA VAL A 12 -5.45 -0.94 5.73
C VAL A 12 -5.00 -1.60 7.03
N LEU A 13 -4.64 -0.77 8.01
CA LEU A 13 -4.27 -1.23 9.35
C LEU A 13 -5.45 -1.00 10.30
N TYR A 14 -5.84 -2.06 11.02
CA TYR A 14 -6.87 -1.98 12.05
C TYR A 14 -6.23 -1.81 13.42
N GLU A 15 -6.56 -0.71 14.11
CA GLU A 15 -5.95 -0.28 15.38
C GLU A 15 -6.06 -1.31 16.52
N LYS A 16 -7.02 -2.24 16.45
CA LYS A 16 -7.27 -3.26 17.49
C LYS A 16 -6.43 -4.54 17.35
N ARG A 17 -5.44 -4.60 16.45
CA ARG A 17 -4.61 -5.80 16.24
C ARG A 17 -3.14 -5.53 16.53
N ALA A 18 -2.47 -6.52 17.11
CA ALA A 18 -1.01 -6.49 17.30
C ALA A 18 -0.28 -6.27 15.96
N LYS A 19 0.86 -5.58 16.01
CA LYS A 19 1.67 -5.22 14.84
C LYS A 19 1.91 -6.47 13.98
N ILE A 20 1.44 -6.44 12.74
CA ILE A 20 1.54 -7.62 11.84
C ILE A 20 2.98 -7.71 11.32
N LYS A 21 3.50 -8.93 11.17
CA LYS A 21 4.79 -9.17 10.52
C LYS A 21 4.78 -8.49 9.14
N TYR A 22 5.77 -7.64 8.87
CA TYR A 22 5.94 -6.85 7.64
C TYR A 22 5.03 -5.61 7.46
N GLN A 23 4.39 -5.13 8.53
CA GLN A 23 3.59 -3.90 8.50
C GLN A 23 4.35 -2.70 7.90
N ASP A 24 5.59 -2.48 8.33
CA ASP A 24 6.39 -1.35 7.88
C ASP A 24 6.77 -1.46 6.38
N GLU A 25 7.02 -2.68 5.89
CA GLU A 25 7.33 -2.95 4.48
C GLU A 25 6.13 -2.77 3.56
N LEU A 26 4.93 -3.15 4.02
CA LEU A 26 3.68 -2.92 3.30
C LEU A 26 3.37 -1.42 3.18
N LEU A 27 3.56 -0.66 4.26
CA LEU A 27 3.41 0.79 4.26
C LEU A 27 4.40 1.47 3.31
N SER A 28 5.65 1.02 3.29
CA SER A 28 6.67 1.54 2.37
C SER A 28 6.32 1.25 0.90
N ALA A 29 5.86 0.03 0.61
CA ALA A 29 5.44 -0.36 -0.73
C ALA A 29 4.23 0.45 -1.23
N GLU A 30 3.25 0.71 -0.36
CA GLU A 30 2.09 1.52 -0.71
C GLU A 30 2.49 2.98 -0.97
N LYS A 31 3.40 3.53 -0.16
CA LYS A 31 3.93 4.88 -0.35
C LYS A 31 4.58 5.02 -1.73
N GLU A 32 5.43 4.08 -2.13
CA GLU A 32 6.06 4.08 -3.46
C GLU A 32 5.02 4.03 -4.60
N ALA A 33 4.00 3.17 -4.47
CA ALA A 33 2.96 3.05 -5.48
C ALA A 33 2.12 4.33 -5.61
N ARG A 34 1.88 5.02 -4.50
CA ARG A 34 1.16 6.30 -4.44
C ARG A 34 1.97 7.44 -5.05
N GLU A 35 3.27 7.51 -4.75
CA GLU A 35 4.19 8.50 -5.35
C GLU A 35 4.29 8.33 -6.87
N LYS A 36 4.35 7.08 -7.34
CA LYS A 36 4.36 6.73 -8.77
C LYS A 36 2.98 6.81 -9.44
N ARG A 37 1.92 7.09 -8.68
CA ARG A 37 0.52 7.15 -9.16
C ARG A 37 0.11 5.91 -9.96
N LEU A 38 0.45 4.73 -9.45
CA LEU A 38 0.13 3.47 -10.11
C LEU A 38 -1.34 3.08 -9.88
N GLU A 39 -1.96 2.50 -10.90
CA GLU A 39 -3.26 1.82 -10.83
C GLU A 39 -4.33 2.53 -9.98
N VAL A 40 -4.62 2.04 -8.76
CA VAL A 40 -5.67 2.62 -7.89
C VAL A 40 -5.36 4.04 -7.41
N TRP A 41 -4.12 4.49 -7.62
CA TRP A 41 -3.62 5.83 -7.31
C TRP A 41 -3.56 6.74 -8.55
N LYS A 42 -3.92 6.25 -9.74
CA LYS A 42 -4.12 7.10 -10.91
C LYS A 42 -5.33 8.01 -10.66
N LYS A 43 -5.17 9.32 -10.89
CA LYS A 43 -6.33 10.21 -10.96
C LYS A 43 -7.10 9.85 -12.23
N LEU A 44 -8.37 9.45 -12.08
CA LEU A 44 -9.31 9.43 -13.19
C LEU A 44 -9.45 10.87 -13.69
N ASN A 45 -8.98 11.14 -14.90
CA ASN A 45 -9.25 12.38 -15.62
C ASN A 45 -10.68 12.36 -16.15
#